data_AF-A0A9E3WNI8-F1
#
_entry.id   AF-A0A9E3WNI8-F1
#
_cell.length_a   1.000
_cell.length_b   1.000
_cell.length_c   1.000
_cell.angle_alpha   90.00
_cell.angle_beta   90.00
_cell.angle_gamma   90.00
#
_symmetry.space_group_name_H-M   'P 1'
#
loop_
_entity.id
_entity.type
_entity.pdbx_description
1 polymer ?
#
loop_
_entity_poly.entity_id
_entity_poly.type
_entity_poly.pdbx_seq_one_letter_code
_entity_poly.pdbx_strand_id
1 'polypeptide(L)'
;MSIEFSCKSCASALMAPDEYAGRKAECPQCGAVTIVPAASTAPAEPIEAEVIAEAPAENADNPWEMRFLDALHGPEQVSTFFEPPAAPPAPPSGRPARSSEPWLRRMFEAALDPRSIQWLLTIGGGLMLLGALVWLISRGVLENPLVVAVILGLASLGVLVGGWLLALRTRYKMAGRALTFLGCVVAPLNLWFYHAQGLLMLDQGLWVGGVACVGLFITTVWVLRDPLFVYAVEAGVTLTSVLLLAN
;
A
#
# COMPACT_ATOMS: atom_id res chain seq x y z
N MET A 1 8.67 23.63 18.78
CA MET A 1 8.03 24.94 19.01
C MET A 1 7.28 25.33 17.73
N SER A 2 6.55 26.45 17.74
CA SER A 2 5.80 26.94 16.56
C SER A 2 6.40 28.23 16.05
N ILE A 3 6.58 28.33 14.73
CA ILE A 3 7.07 29.52 14.04
C ILE A 3 5.86 30.32 13.55
N GLU A 4 5.75 31.57 13.98
CA GLU A 4 4.76 32.53 13.46
C GLU A 4 5.35 33.30 12.28
N PHE A 5 4.66 33.29 11.13
CA PHE A 5 5.07 34.04 9.96
C PHE A 5 3.87 34.50 9.12
N SER A 6 4.03 35.57 8.34
CA SER A 6 2.94 36.14 7.53
C SER A 6 2.99 35.65 6.08
N CYS A 7 1.82 35.34 5.51
CA CYS A 7 1.70 34.98 4.10
C CYS A 7 2.04 36.17 3.18
N LYS A 8 2.89 35.96 2.16
CA LYS A 8 3.28 37.00 1.21
C LYS A 8 2.14 37.49 0.29
N SER A 9 1.10 36.67 0.08
CA SER A 9 -0.01 37.01 -0.84
C SER A 9 -1.19 37.70 -0.14
N CYS A 10 -1.56 37.27 1.07
CA CYS A 10 -2.75 37.77 1.77
C CYS A 10 -2.46 38.44 3.12
N ALA A 11 -1.19 38.52 3.55
CA ALA A 11 -0.73 39.08 4.82
C ALA A 11 -1.31 38.43 6.10
N SER A 12 -2.04 37.31 5.99
CA SER A 12 -2.55 36.58 7.15
C SER A 12 -1.41 35.94 7.96
N ALA A 13 -1.51 35.99 9.29
CA ALA A 13 -0.58 35.31 10.20
C ALA A 13 -0.82 33.80 10.18
N LEU A 14 0.25 33.03 10.00
CA LEU A 14 0.25 31.57 9.95
C LEU A 14 1.17 31.02 11.04
N MET A 15 0.81 29.88 11.61
CA MET A 15 1.63 29.13 12.56
C MET A 15 1.98 27.78 11.94
N ALA A 16 3.28 27.44 11.92
CA ALA A 16 3.74 26.12 11.52
C ALA A 16 4.64 25.50 12.59
N PRO A 17 4.61 24.18 12.81
CA PRO A 17 5.58 23.49 13.66
C PRO A 17 7.00 23.62 13.09
N ASP A 18 8.02 23.66 13.96
CA ASP A 18 9.43 23.77 13.56
C ASP A 18 9.88 22.67 12.57
N GLU A 19 9.26 21.49 12.60
CA GLU A 19 9.55 20.37 11.67
C GLU A 19 9.31 20.71 10.20
N TYR A 20 8.52 21.75 9.93
CA TYR A 20 8.21 22.24 8.58
C TYR A 20 9.08 23.43 8.16
N ALA A 21 10.07 23.84 8.96
CA ALA A 21 11.04 24.87 8.58
C ALA A 21 11.71 24.55 7.24
N GLY A 22 11.71 25.50 6.31
CA GLY A 22 12.27 25.35 4.97
C GLY A 22 11.40 24.56 3.98
N ARG A 23 10.26 23.99 4.41
CA ARG A 23 9.32 23.29 3.50
C ARG A 23 8.28 24.25 2.91
N LYS A 24 7.69 23.84 1.79
CA LYS A 24 6.55 24.52 1.16
C LYS A 24 5.26 24.18 1.91
N ALA A 25 4.48 25.18 2.26
CA ALA A 25 3.17 25.05 2.90
C ALA A 25 2.12 25.87 2.12
N GLU A 26 0.88 25.40 2.10
CA GLU A 26 -0.23 26.10 1.45
C GLU A 26 -0.96 26.99 2.46
N CYS A 27 -1.25 28.24 2.10
CA CYS A 27 -1.97 29.16 2.97
C CYS A 27 -3.48 28.80 3.01
N PRO A 28 -4.08 28.54 4.19
CA PRO A 28 -5.49 28.17 4.30
C PRO A 28 -6.47 29.30 3.94
N GLN A 29 -6.01 30.55 3.88
CA GLN A 29 -6.86 31.71 3.55
C GLN A 29 -6.90 32.02 2.04
N CYS A 30 -5.82 31.78 1.30
CA CYS A 30 -5.73 32.16 -0.11
C CYS A 30 -5.23 31.07 -1.07
N GLY A 31 -4.80 29.91 -0.57
CA GLY A 31 -4.26 28.81 -1.38
C GLY A 31 -2.86 29.06 -1.95
N ALA A 32 -2.22 30.19 -1.62
CA ALA A 32 -0.86 30.47 -2.10
C ALA A 32 0.17 29.57 -1.39
N VAL A 33 1.10 29.01 -2.16
CA VAL A 33 2.22 28.20 -1.64
C VAL A 33 3.32 29.14 -1.14
N THR A 34 3.62 29.07 0.16
CA THR A 34 4.65 29.87 0.84
C THR A 34 5.71 28.95 1.47
N ILE A 35 6.93 29.47 1.67
CA ILE A 35 8.02 28.73 2.31
C ILE A 35 8.05 29.13 3.79
N VAL A 36 8.06 28.14 4.69
CA VAL A 36 8.19 28.38 6.14
C VAL A 36 9.63 28.85 6.43
N PRO A 37 9.84 30.03 7.02
CA PRO A 37 11.18 30.53 7.31
C PRO A 37 11.85 29.63 8.36
N ALA A 38 13.11 29.27 8.14
CA ALA A 38 13.90 28.59 9.16
C ALA A 38 14.14 29.57 10.32
N ALA A 39 13.83 29.13 11.54
CA ALA A 39 14.12 29.92 12.74
C ALA A 39 15.63 30.18 12.78
N SER A 40 16.02 31.43 12.48
CA SER A 40 17.41 31.87 12.52
C SER A 40 17.87 31.86 13.96
N THR A 41 18.60 30.81 14.32
CA THR A 41 19.33 30.73 15.58
C THR A 41 20.70 31.35 15.29
N ALA A 42 20.91 32.59 15.69
CA ALA A 42 22.23 33.22 15.74
C ALA A 42 22.68 33.30 17.21
N PRO A 43 23.99 33.26 17.54
CA PRO A 43 25.15 33.57 16.69
C PRO A 43 26.15 32.41 16.51
N ALA A 44 26.66 32.23 15.29
CA ALA A 44 27.79 31.35 15.02
C ALA A 44 29.11 32.07 15.30
N GLU A 45 29.89 31.52 16.24
CA GLU A 45 31.34 31.72 16.31
C GLU A 45 32.00 31.17 15.02
N PRO A 46 33.11 31.78 14.56
CA PRO A 46 33.78 31.36 13.34
C PRO A 46 34.48 30.02 13.56
N ILE A 47 33.94 28.97 12.96
CA ILE A 47 34.62 27.68 12.84
C ILE A 47 35.70 27.83 11.77
N GLU A 48 36.95 27.76 12.18
CA GLU A 48 38.13 27.64 11.33
C GLU A 48 37.95 26.45 10.39
N ALA A 49 38.09 26.73 9.09
CA ALA A 49 38.12 25.71 8.05
C ALA A 49 39.41 24.91 8.18
N GLU A 50 39.32 23.74 8.82
CA GLU A 50 40.37 22.72 8.74
C GLU A 50 40.35 22.10 7.34
N VAL A 51 41.43 22.39 6.61
CA VAL A 51 41.74 21.91 5.27
C VAL A 51 41.78 20.38 5.29
N ILE A 52 40.73 19.74 4.76
CA ILE A 52 40.80 18.32 4.38
C ILE A 52 41.72 18.25 3.16
N ALA A 53 42.92 17.72 3.39
CA ALA A 53 43.90 17.41 2.39
C ALA A 53 43.30 16.55 1.28
N GLU A 54 43.59 16.94 0.04
CA GLU A 54 43.36 16.19 -1.19
C GLU A 54 43.82 14.74 -1.05
N ALA A 55 42.88 13.82 -1.15
CA ALA A 55 43.18 12.41 -1.37
C ALA A 55 43.66 12.20 -2.81
N PRO A 56 44.65 11.32 -3.07
CA PRO A 56 45.18 11.11 -4.41
C PRO A 56 44.15 10.47 -5.32
N ALA A 57 43.99 11.05 -6.51
CA ALA A 57 43.27 10.48 -7.64
C ALA A 57 44.03 9.25 -8.16
N GLU A 58 43.61 8.05 -7.77
CA GLU A 58 44.03 6.81 -8.43
C GLU A 58 42.92 5.74 -8.34
N ASN A 59 41.95 5.83 -9.24
CA ASN A 59 41.25 4.64 -9.76
C ASN A 59 40.49 5.01 -11.05
N ALA A 60 41.18 4.93 -12.18
CA ALA A 60 40.66 5.26 -13.50
C ALA A 60 40.04 4.05 -14.24
N ASP A 61 39.46 3.08 -13.53
CA ASP A 61 38.95 1.83 -14.12
C ASP A 61 37.57 1.40 -13.58
N ASN A 62 36.62 2.32 -13.37
CA ASN A 62 35.22 1.96 -13.12
C ASN A 62 34.32 2.25 -14.36
N PRO A 63 33.89 1.23 -15.12
CA PRO A 63 33.10 1.42 -16.34
C PRO A 63 31.70 2.01 -16.15
N TRP A 64 31.25 2.20 -14.90
CA TRP A 64 29.89 2.62 -14.57
C TRP A 64 29.74 4.12 -14.29
N GLU A 65 30.83 4.87 -14.08
CA GLU A 65 30.77 6.29 -13.72
C GLU A 65 30.62 7.21 -14.95
N MET A 66 31.16 6.81 -16.11
CA MET A 66 30.98 7.55 -17.37
C MET A 66 29.54 7.53 -17.90
N ARG A 67 28.70 6.57 -17.49
CA ARG A 67 27.32 6.47 -17.99
C ARG A 67 26.35 7.43 -17.30
N PHE A 68 26.71 7.94 -16.11
CA PHE A 68 25.88 8.88 -15.37
C PHE A 68 26.14 10.34 -15.78
N LEU A 69 27.36 10.68 -16.20
CA LEU A 69 27.69 12.05 -16.63
C LEU A 69 27.13 12.42 -18.01
N ASP A 70 26.99 11.45 -18.93
CA ASP A 70 26.33 11.67 -20.22
C ASP A 70 24.81 11.84 -20.11
N ALA A 71 24.19 11.34 -19.03
CA ALA A 71 22.75 11.49 -18.80
C ALA A 71 22.37 12.87 -18.21
N LEU A 72 23.33 13.60 -17.64
CA LEU A 72 23.11 14.91 -17.00
C LEU A 72 23.42 16.11 -17.91
N HIS A 73 24.09 15.93 -19.05
CA HIS A 73 24.46 17.01 -19.97
C HIS A 73 23.66 17.05 -21.28
N GLY A 74 22.45 16.47 -21.28
CA GLY A 74 21.52 16.64 -22.40
C GLY A 74 21.09 18.11 -22.53
N PRO A 75 21.31 18.79 -23.68
CA PRO A 75 20.86 20.15 -23.90
C PRO A 75 19.38 20.15 -24.30
N GLU A 76 18.49 19.73 -23.40
CA GLU A 76 17.06 19.96 -23.59
C GLU A 76 16.70 21.30 -22.96
N GLN A 77 16.62 22.29 -23.83
CA GLN A 77 16.32 23.69 -23.56
C GLN A 77 15.06 23.82 -22.69
N VAL A 78 15.25 24.10 -21.40
CA VAL A 78 14.22 24.63 -20.50
C VAL A 78 14.03 26.12 -20.83
N SER A 79 13.45 26.41 -22.01
CA SER A 79 13.16 27.79 -22.44
C SER A 79 11.67 28.10 -22.54
N THR A 80 10.79 27.21 -22.08
CA THR A 80 9.33 27.39 -22.17
C THR A 80 8.65 27.89 -20.90
N PHE A 81 9.38 28.39 -19.91
CA PHE A 81 8.79 28.81 -18.63
C PHE A 81 8.77 30.33 -18.34
N PHE A 82 9.23 31.16 -19.28
CA PHE A 82 9.16 32.62 -19.17
C PHE A 82 8.28 33.25 -20.26
N GLU A 83 7.07 32.72 -20.41
CA GLU A 83 6.00 33.48 -21.04
C GLU A 83 5.43 34.42 -19.97
N PRO A 84 5.48 35.76 -20.15
CA PRO A 84 4.79 36.69 -19.27
C PRO A 84 3.31 36.29 -19.24
N PRO A 85 2.61 36.34 -18.08
CA PRO A 85 1.21 35.95 -18.02
C PRO A 85 0.43 36.84 -19.00
N ALA A 86 0.09 36.28 -20.15
CA ALA A 86 -0.88 36.85 -21.06
C ALA A 86 -2.13 37.11 -20.22
N ALA A 87 -2.68 38.32 -20.36
CA ALA A 87 -3.85 38.77 -19.63
C ALA A 87 -4.89 37.64 -19.56
N PRO A 88 -5.54 37.44 -18.39
CA PRO A 88 -6.47 36.34 -18.20
C PRO A 88 -7.46 36.32 -19.36
N PRO A 89 -7.61 35.17 -20.07
CA PRO A 89 -8.55 35.10 -21.17
C PRO A 89 -9.93 35.51 -20.64
N ALA A 90 -10.57 36.44 -21.36
CA ALA A 90 -11.90 36.92 -20.99
C ALA A 90 -12.80 35.71 -20.69
N PRO A 91 -13.58 35.75 -19.59
CA PRO A 91 -14.40 34.62 -19.21
C PRO A 91 -15.31 34.26 -20.38
N PRO A 92 -15.35 32.98 -20.83
CA PRO A 92 -16.21 32.58 -21.93
C PRO A 92 -17.66 32.90 -21.55
N SER A 93 -18.23 33.92 -22.19
CA SER A 93 -19.56 34.49 -21.92
C SER A 93 -20.70 33.61 -22.47
N GLY A 94 -20.48 32.31 -22.53
CA GLY A 94 -21.47 31.32 -22.94
C GLY A 94 -21.52 30.23 -21.89
N ARG A 95 -22.38 30.39 -20.87
CA ARG A 95 -22.83 29.24 -20.09
C ARG A 95 -23.44 28.26 -21.09
N PRO A 96 -22.85 27.07 -21.31
CA PRO A 96 -23.48 26.09 -22.17
C PRO A 96 -24.87 25.82 -21.60
N ALA A 97 -25.90 26.01 -22.41
CA ALA A 97 -27.26 25.66 -22.06
C ALA A 97 -27.24 24.21 -21.58
N ARG A 98 -27.64 23.97 -20.32
CA ARG A 98 -27.70 22.63 -19.72
C ARG A 98 -28.62 21.79 -20.61
N SER A 99 -28.03 21.01 -21.51
CA SER A 99 -28.76 20.02 -22.27
C SER A 99 -29.37 19.05 -21.25
N SER A 100 -30.67 18.88 -21.35
CA SER A 100 -31.48 17.94 -20.57
C SER A 100 -31.19 16.53 -21.04
N GLU A 101 -29.94 16.09 -20.92
CA GLU A 101 -29.65 14.68 -21.09
C GLU A 101 -30.39 13.89 -20.01
N PRO A 102 -31.04 12.78 -20.39
CA PRO A 102 -31.77 11.95 -19.45
C PRO A 102 -30.77 11.44 -18.41
N TRP A 103 -31.02 11.77 -17.15
CA TRP A 103 -30.16 11.49 -15.98
C TRP A 103 -29.61 10.05 -15.94
N LEU A 104 -30.37 9.09 -16.48
CA LEU A 104 -29.99 7.69 -16.67
C LEU A 104 -28.68 7.52 -17.45
N ARG A 105 -28.43 8.32 -18.50
CA ARG A 105 -27.16 8.25 -19.25
C ARG A 105 -25.98 8.64 -18.37
N ARG A 106 -26.11 9.72 -17.58
CA ARG A 106 -25.05 10.14 -16.66
C ARG A 106 -24.78 9.12 -15.56
N MET A 107 -25.83 8.46 -15.06
CA MET A 107 -25.64 7.37 -14.09
C MET A 107 -25.00 6.14 -14.72
N PHE A 108 -25.38 5.76 -15.94
CA PHE A 108 -24.75 4.65 -16.66
C PHE A 108 -23.28 4.94 -16.97
N GLU A 109 -22.96 6.16 -17.37
CA GLU A 109 -21.60 6.58 -17.70
C GLU A 109 -20.73 6.65 -16.43
N ALA A 110 -21.28 7.10 -15.31
CA ALA A 110 -20.63 7.00 -14.00
C ALA A 110 -20.48 5.55 -13.51
N ALA A 111 -21.42 4.66 -13.85
CA ALA A 111 -21.37 3.24 -13.51
C ALA A 111 -20.40 2.43 -14.40
N LEU A 112 -20.03 2.97 -15.57
CA LEU A 112 -19.05 2.40 -16.50
C LEU A 112 -17.63 2.92 -16.26
N ASP A 113 -17.46 3.85 -15.32
CA ASP A 113 -16.15 4.31 -14.89
C ASP A 113 -15.33 3.09 -14.34
N PRO A 114 -14.10 2.83 -14.80
CA PRO A 114 -13.28 1.70 -14.36
C PRO A 114 -13.22 1.52 -12.83
N ARG A 115 -13.28 2.62 -12.08
CA ARG A 115 -13.28 2.58 -10.61
C ARG A 115 -14.61 2.08 -10.04
N SER A 116 -15.75 2.48 -10.62
CA SER A 116 -17.07 2.03 -10.15
C SER A 116 -17.33 0.57 -10.55
N ILE A 117 -16.84 0.13 -11.72
CA ILE A 117 -16.86 -1.30 -12.11
C ILE A 117 -16.08 -2.14 -11.10
N GLN A 118 -14.90 -1.69 -10.66
CA GLN A 118 -14.11 -2.40 -9.65
C GLN A 118 -14.87 -2.52 -8.32
N TRP A 119 -15.48 -1.43 -7.84
CA TRP A 119 -16.32 -1.47 -6.63
C TRP A 119 -17.53 -2.38 -6.79
N LEU A 120 -18.23 -2.31 -7.93
CA LEU A 120 -19.39 -3.15 -8.21
C LEU A 120 -19.02 -4.64 -8.23
N LEU A 121 -17.89 -5.00 -8.84
CA LEU A 121 -17.36 -6.37 -8.83
C LEU A 121 -16.97 -6.82 -7.42
N THR A 122 -16.33 -5.95 -6.62
CA THR A 122 -15.98 -6.31 -5.23
C THR A 122 -17.22 -6.50 -4.35
N ILE A 123 -18.24 -5.65 -4.49
CA ILE A 123 -19.49 -5.74 -3.74
C ILE A 123 -20.30 -6.95 -4.21
N GLY A 124 -20.42 -7.15 -5.52
CA GLY A 124 -21.11 -8.30 -6.11
C GLY A 124 -20.45 -9.63 -5.73
N GLY A 125 -19.11 -9.70 -5.79
CA GLY A 125 -18.35 -10.86 -5.33
C GLY A 125 -18.53 -11.12 -3.83
N GLY A 126 -18.49 -10.07 -3.01
CA GLY A 126 -18.75 -10.17 -1.57
C GLY A 126 -20.16 -10.68 -1.26
N LEU A 127 -21.18 -10.18 -1.95
CA LEU A 127 -22.56 -10.65 -1.83
C LEU A 127 -22.72 -12.10 -2.28
N MET A 128 -22.05 -12.53 -3.35
CA MET A 128 -22.06 -13.93 -3.79
C MET A 128 -21.45 -14.87 -2.74
N LEU A 129 -20.32 -14.47 -2.14
CA LEU A 129 -19.68 -15.24 -1.07
C LEU A 129 -20.57 -15.32 0.18
N LEU A 130 -21.20 -14.20 0.56
CA LEU A 130 -22.13 -14.15 1.69
C LEU A 130 -23.36 -15.03 1.42
N GLY A 131 -23.93 -14.96 0.22
CA GLY A 131 -25.04 -15.82 -0.19
C GLY A 131 -24.69 -17.30 -0.16
N ALA A 132 -23.51 -17.68 -0.66
CA ALA A 132 -23.00 -19.04 -0.60
C ALA A 132 -22.80 -19.53 0.85
N LEU A 133 -22.26 -18.66 1.73
CA LEU A 133 -22.08 -18.96 3.14
C LEU A 133 -23.44 -19.19 3.84
N VAL A 134 -24.40 -18.29 3.65
CA VAL A 134 -25.77 -18.41 4.20
C VAL A 134 -26.46 -19.67 3.66
N TRP A 135 -26.30 -19.98 2.38
CA TRP A 135 -26.83 -21.19 1.78
C TRP A 135 -26.20 -22.45 2.39
N LEU A 136 -24.89 -22.45 2.63
CA LEU A 136 -24.18 -23.56 3.27
C LEU A 136 -24.64 -23.77 4.72
N ILE A 137 -24.81 -22.67 5.48
CA ILE A 137 -25.40 -22.67 6.82
C ILE A 137 -26.81 -23.27 6.78
N SER A 138 -27.66 -22.80 5.84
CA SER A 138 -29.05 -23.23 5.70
C SER A 138 -29.20 -24.71 5.33
N ARG A 139 -28.19 -25.32 4.70
CA ARG A 139 -28.18 -26.75 4.37
C ARG A 139 -27.84 -27.65 5.56
N GLY A 140 -27.52 -27.11 6.73
CA GLY A 140 -27.11 -27.89 7.91
C GLY A 140 -25.73 -28.55 7.74
N VAL A 141 -24.98 -28.21 6.69
CA VAL A 141 -23.63 -28.74 6.45
C VAL A 141 -22.68 -28.41 7.60
N LEU A 142 -22.98 -27.35 8.36
CA LEU A 142 -22.18 -26.93 9.51
C LEU A 142 -22.43 -27.73 10.80
N GLU A 143 -23.42 -28.62 10.84
CA GLU A 143 -23.71 -29.43 12.04
C GLU A 143 -22.62 -30.48 12.29
N ASN A 144 -21.93 -30.94 11.24
CA ASN A 144 -20.82 -31.88 11.36
C ASN A 144 -19.50 -31.11 11.46
N PRO A 145 -18.85 -31.04 12.64
CA PRO A 145 -17.64 -30.25 12.83
C PRO A 145 -16.49 -30.71 11.91
N LEU A 146 -16.46 -31.99 11.55
CA LEU A 146 -15.50 -32.55 10.60
C LEU A 146 -15.71 -32.02 9.16
N VAL A 147 -16.96 -31.85 8.72
CA VAL A 147 -17.26 -31.30 7.38
C VAL A 147 -16.89 -29.83 7.33
N VAL A 148 -17.21 -29.07 8.39
CA VAL A 148 -16.76 -27.67 8.53
C VAL A 148 -15.24 -27.61 8.44
N ALA A 149 -14.57 -28.50 9.16
CA ALA A 149 -13.12 -28.52 9.21
C ALA A 149 -12.50 -28.76 7.83
N VAL A 150 -12.99 -29.76 7.09
CA VAL A 150 -12.51 -30.09 5.74
C VAL A 150 -12.78 -28.96 4.75
N ILE A 151 -13.99 -28.39 4.75
CA ILE A 151 -14.35 -27.28 3.85
C ILE A 151 -13.47 -26.06 4.13
N LEU A 152 -13.30 -25.70 5.40
CA LEU A 152 -12.49 -24.55 5.79
C LEU A 152 -11.02 -24.75 5.41
N GLY A 153 -10.48 -25.94 5.63
CA GLY A 153 -9.11 -26.30 5.24
C GLY A 153 -8.90 -26.24 3.73
N LEU A 154 -9.79 -26.85 2.94
CA LEU A 154 -9.73 -26.83 1.48
C LEU A 154 -9.91 -25.42 0.91
N ALA A 155 -10.82 -24.62 1.49
CA ALA A 155 -11.04 -23.24 1.09
C ALA A 155 -9.77 -22.40 1.33
N SER A 156 -9.13 -22.53 2.49
CA SER A 156 -7.88 -21.82 2.78
C SER A 156 -6.74 -22.22 1.85
N LEU A 157 -6.57 -23.52 1.58
CA LEU A 157 -5.58 -24.00 0.60
C LEU A 157 -5.89 -23.47 -0.81
N GLY A 158 -7.16 -23.45 -1.20
CA GLY A 158 -7.61 -22.89 -2.48
C GLY A 158 -7.30 -21.39 -2.62
N VAL A 159 -7.55 -20.60 -1.57
CA VAL A 159 -7.20 -19.17 -1.50
C VAL A 159 -5.70 -18.98 -1.66
N LEU A 160 -4.90 -19.80 -1.00
CA LEU A 160 -3.45 -19.68 -0.98
C LEU A 160 -2.82 -20.08 -2.33
N VAL A 161 -3.23 -21.23 -2.89
CA VAL A 161 -2.83 -21.68 -4.23
C VAL A 161 -3.32 -20.70 -5.30
N GLY A 162 -4.55 -20.21 -5.17
CA GLY A 162 -5.12 -19.19 -6.06
C GLY A 162 -4.33 -17.89 -6.01
N GLY A 163 -3.94 -17.43 -4.82
CA GLY A 163 -3.09 -16.26 -4.63
C GLY A 163 -1.72 -16.43 -5.26
N TRP A 164 -1.12 -17.62 -5.09
CA TRP A 164 0.16 -17.96 -5.71
C TRP A 164 0.05 -17.96 -7.24
N LEU A 165 -0.94 -18.66 -7.80
CA LEU A 165 -1.19 -18.66 -9.25
C LEU A 165 -1.44 -17.26 -9.79
N LEU A 166 -2.22 -16.44 -9.08
CA LEU A 166 -2.50 -15.06 -9.49
C LEU A 166 -1.23 -14.20 -9.46
N ALA A 167 -0.39 -14.34 -8.42
CA ALA A 167 0.87 -13.61 -8.28
C ALA A 167 1.91 -14.00 -9.35
N LEU A 168 1.97 -15.28 -9.75
CA LEU A 168 2.94 -15.74 -10.75
C LEU A 168 2.45 -15.62 -12.19
N ARG A 169 1.18 -15.87 -12.47
CA ARG A 169 0.65 -15.96 -13.84
C ARG A 169 0.11 -14.64 -14.38
N THR A 170 -0.26 -13.69 -13.52
CA THR A 170 -0.97 -12.48 -13.95
C THR A 170 -0.20 -11.20 -13.68
N ARG A 171 -0.64 -10.11 -14.34
CA ARG A 171 -0.10 -8.76 -14.10
C ARG A 171 -0.51 -8.19 -12.73
N TYR A 172 -1.47 -8.82 -12.05
CA TYR A 172 -2.04 -8.36 -10.78
C TYR A 172 -1.24 -8.87 -9.57
N LYS A 173 0.05 -8.60 -9.54
CA LYS A 173 0.96 -9.09 -8.48
C LYS A 173 0.52 -8.68 -7.08
N MET A 174 0.01 -7.45 -6.91
CA MET A 174 -0.45 -6.95 -5.61
C MET A 174 -1.68 -7.72 -5.09
N ALA A 175 -2.62 -8.05 -5.99
CA ALA A 175 -3.80 -8.83 -5.62
C ALA A 175 -3.42 -10.26 -5.24
N GLY A 176 -2.51 -10.89 -5.99
CA GLY A 176 -1.99 -12.21 -5.66
C GLY A 176 -1.31 -12.24 -4.29
N ARG A 177 -0.44 -11.24 -4.01
CA ARG A 177 0.23 -11.08 -2.71
C ARG A 177 -0.73 -10.92 -1.55
N ALA A 178 -1.74 -10.06 -1.70
CA ALA A 178 -2.77 -9.88 -0.67
C ALA A 178 -3.56 -11.17 -0.41
N LEU A 179 -3.91 -11.92 -1.46
CA LEU A 179 -4.66 -13.17 -1.34
C LEU A 179 -3.82 -14.27 -0.67
N THR A 180 -2.53 -14.37 -1.00
CA THR A 180 -1.60 -15.28 -0.29
C THR A 180 -1.45 -14.91 1.18
N PHE A 181 -1.39 -13.61 1.51
CA PHE A 181 -1.28 -13.15 2.90
C PHE A 181 -2.52 -13.55 3.69
N LEU A 182 -3.71 -13.33 3.11
CA LEU A 182 -4.96 -13.75 3.70
C LEU A 182 -4.97 -15.26 3.97
N GLY A 183 -4.55 -16.07 2.99
CA GLY A 183 -4.42 -17.52 3.16
C GLY A 183 -3.48 -17.89 4.33
N CYS A 184 -2.37 -17.16 4.49
CA CYS A 184 -1.41 -17.41 5.56
C CYS A 184 -1.96 -17.09 6.96
N VAL A 185 -2.82 -16.07 7.09
CA VAL A 185 -3.47 -15.72 8.36
C VAL A 185 -4.59 -16.71 8.70
N VAL A 186 -5.33 -17.18 7.70
CA VAL A 186 -6.46 -18.09 7.92
C VAL A 186 -5.99 -19.52 8.27
N ALA A 187 -4.85 -19.98 7.75
CA ALA A 187 -4.38 -21.36 7.99
C ALA A 187 -4.15 -21.70 9.49
N PRO A 188 -3.45 -20.88 10.30
CA PRO A 188 -3.32 -21.11 11.73
C PRO A 188 -4.65 -21.02 12.49
N LEU A 189 -5.54 -20.12 12.04
CA LEU A 189 -6.87 -19.98 12.63
C LEU A 189 -7.72 -21.25 12.42
N ASN A 190 -7.58 -21.92 11.28
CA ASN A 190 -8.22 -23.22 11.05
C ASN A 190 -7.70 -24.28 12.02
N LEU A 191 -6.39 -24.28 12.30
CA LEU A 191 -5.78 -25.20 13.27
C LEU A 191 -6.35 -24.97 14.68
N TRP A 192 -6.51 -23.70 15.07
CA TRP A 192 -7.18 -23.32 16.31
C TRP A 192 -8.61 -23.85 16.37
N PHE A 193 -9.36 -23.69 15.28
CA PHE A 193 -10.73 -24.22 15.19
C PHE A 193 -10.77 -25.75 15.34
N TYR A 194 -9.84 -26.48 14.71
CA TYR A 194 -9.77 -27.94 14.86
C TYR A 194 -9.50 -28.38 16.29
N HIS A 195 -8.62 -27.64 16.98
CA HIS A 195 -8.32 -27.88 18.38
C HIS A 195 -9.53 -27.55 19.28
N ALA A 196 -10.17 -26.39 19.09
CA ALA A 196 -11.32 -25.96 19.88
C ALA A 196 -12.55 -26.88 19.74
N GLN A 197 -12.73 -27.52 18.59
CA GLN A 197 -13.80 -28.51 18.35
C GLN A 197 -13.45 -29.92 18.85
N GLY A 198 -12.27 -30.12 19.43
CA GLY A 198 -11.81 -31.43 19.92
C GLY A 198 -11.57 -32.47 18.81
N LEU A 199 -11.48 -32.03 17.55
CA LEU A 199 -11.27 -32.93 16.38
C LEU A 199 -9.82 -33.41 16.29
N LEU A 200 -8.87 -32.58 16.71
CA LEU A 200 -7.44 -32.87 16.69
C LEU A 200 -6.80 -32.45 18.02
N MET A 201 -6.54 -33.44 18.88
CA MET A 201 -5.73 -33.26 20.08
C MET A 201 -4.24 -33.24 19.71
N LEU A 202 -3.41 -32.64 20.59
CA LEU A 202 -1.96 -32.52 20.36
C LEU A 202 -1.31 -33.89 20.10
N ASP A 203 -1.72 -34.90 20.86
CA ASP A 203 -1.23 -36.28 20.77
C ASP A 203 -1.68 -37.03 19.51
N GLN A 204 -2.75 -36.57 18.85
CA GLN A 204 -3.31 -37.20 17.63
C GLN A 204 -2.82 -36.55 16.32
N GLY A 205 -1.78 -35.73 16.38
CA GLY A 205 -1.12 -35.20 15.17
C GLY A 205 -1.44 -33.74 14.85
N LEU A 206 -1.96 -32.94 15.79
CA LEU A 206 -2.09 -31.48 15.60
C LEU A 206 -0.72 -30.83 15.26
N TRP A 207 0.36 -31.36 15.82
CA TRP A 207 1.73 -30.93 15.51
C TRP A 207 2.07 -31.10 14.02
N VAL A 208 1.53 -32.12 13.33
CA VAL A 208 1.71 -32.31 11.89
C VAL A 208 1.07 -31.16 11.12
N GLY A 209 -0.10 -30.70 11.57
CA GLY A 209 -0.77 -29.52 11.01
C GLY A 209 0.04 -28.24 11.20
N GLY A 210 0.68 -28.07 12.37
CA GLY A 210 1.58 -26.96 12.64
C GLY A 210 2.81 -26.98 11.75
N VAL A 211 3.49 -28.12 11.64
CA VAL A 211 4.64 -28.32 10.74
C VAL A 211 4.26 -28.09 9.28
N ALA A 212 3.09 -28.56 8.86
CA ALA A 212 2.57 -28.32 7.51
C ALA A 212 2.34 -26.83 7.26
N CYS A 213 1.76 -26.08 8.20
CA CYS A 213 1.59 -24.63 8.08
C CYS A 213 2.94 -23.91 7.95
N VAL A 214 3.92 -24.27 8.78
CA VAL A 214 5.28 -23.68 8.72
C VAL A 214 5.94 -23.98 7.37
N GLY A 215 5.88 -25.23 6.90
CA GLY A 215 6.42 -25.62 5.59
C GLY A 215 5.75 -24.88 4.45
N LEU A 216 4.45 -24.64 4.55
CA LEU A 216 3.68 -23.86 3.58
C LEU A 216 4.13 -22.38 3.59
N PHE A 217 4.36 -21.78 4.75
CA PHE A 217 4.88 -20.40 4.85
C PHE A 217 6.29 -20.25 4.27
N ILE A 218 7.19 -21.18 4.59
CA ILE A 218 8.55 -21.21 4.01
C ILE A 218 8.48 -21.30 2.49
N THR A 219 7.63 -22.21 1.98
CA THR A 219 7.41 -22.36 0.54
C THR A 219 6.90 -21.06 -0.08
N THR A 220 5.94 -20.40 0.57
CA THR A 220 5.36 -19.12 0.10
C THR A 220 6.42 -18.04 0.00
N VAL A 221 7.29 -17.90 1.02
CA VAL A 221 8.40 -16.93 1.01
C VAL A 221 9.40 -17.23 -0.09
N TRP A 222 9.78 -18.51 -0.23
CA TRP A 222 10.75 -18.93 -1.25
C TRP A 222 10.26 -18.64 -2.67
N VAL A 223 8.97 -18.83 -2.90
CA VAL A 223 8.32 -18.59 -4.19
C VAL A 223 8.15 -17.10 -4.48
N LEU A 224 7.61 -16.33 -3.52
CA LEU A 224 7.26 -14.92 -3.76
C LEU A 224 8.50 -14.00 -3.71
N ARG A 225 9.58 -14.40 -3.03
CA ARG A 225 10.83 -13.64 -2.83
C ARG A 225 10.63 -12.17 -2.45
N ASP A 226 9.57 -11.88 -1.69
CA ASP A 226 9.18 -10.51 -1.34
C ASP A 226 9.50 -10.25 0.13
N PRO A 227 10.28 -9.21 0.48
CA PRO A 227 10.73 -8.98 1.86
C PRO A 227 9.57 -8.65 2.81
N LEU A 228 8.49 -8.02 2.32
CA LEU A 228 7.29 -7.76 3.12
C LEU A 228 6.61 -9.05 3.60
N PHE A 229 6.80 -10.16 2.89
CA PHE A 229 6.22 -11.44 3.26
C PHE A 229 6.92 -12.09 4.46
N VAL A 230 8.16 -11.67 4.77
CA VAL A 230 8.88 -12.18 5.94
C VAL A 230 8.13 -11.82 7.22
N TYR A 231 7.63 -10.58 7.33
CA TYR A 231 6.83 -10.14 8.49
C TYR A 231 5.49 -10.88 8.59
N ALA A 232 4.87 -11.18 7.45
CA ALA A 232 3.64 -11.98 7.40
C ALA A 232 3.86 -13.38 7.97
N VAL A 233 4.97 -14.00 7.56
CA VAL A 233 5.37 -15.33 8.04
C VAL A 233 5.76 -15.29 9.51
N GLU A 234 6.47 -14.25 9.95
CA GLU A 234 6.77 -14.05 11.36
C GLU A 234 5.49 -13.97 12.20
N ALA A 235 4.50 -13.19 11.77
CA ALA A 235 3.18 -13.11 12.41
C ALA A 235 2.45 -14.48 12.40
N GLY A 236 2.51 -15.22 11.30
CA GLY A 236 1.91 -16.56 11.22
C GLY A 236 2.60 -17.59 12.12
N VAL A 237 3.92 -17.57 12.18
CA VAL A 237 4.74 -18.46 13.01
C VAL A 237 4.56 -18.12 14.49
N THR A 238 4.56 -16.84 14.86
CA THR A 238 4.30 -16.41 16.24
C THR A 238 2.90 -16.82 16.69
N LEU A 239 1.88 -16.62 15.85
CA LEU A 239 0.51 -17.04 16.18
C LEU A 239 0.38 -18.57 16.31
N THR A 240 1.05 -19.33 15.45
CA THR A 240 1.09 -20.81 15.54
C THR A 240 1.85 -21.27 16.79
N SER A 241 2.93 -20.58 17.15
CA SER A 241 3.72 -20.89 18.36
C SER A 241 2.94 -20.59 19.64
N VAL A 242 2.22 -19.46 19.67
CA VAL A 242 1.31 -19.11 20.78
C VAL A 242 0.24 -20.18 20.96
N LEU A 243 -0.33 -20.70 19.86
CA LEU A 243 -1.32 -21.78 19.91
C LEU A 243 -0.73 -23.06 20.51
N LEU A 244 0.48 -23.44 20.10
CA LEU A 244 1.16 -24.62 20.64
C LEU A 244 1.56 -24.47 22.11
N LEU A 245 1.88 -23.25 22.57
CA LEU A 245 2.24 -22.97 23.96
C LEU A 245 1.02 -22.80 24.90
N ALA A 246 -0.14 -22.42 24.35
CA ALA A 246 -1.37 -22.24 25.12
C ALA A 246 -2.04 -23.55 25.53
N ASN A 247 -1.50 -24.70 25.10
CA ASN A 247 -2.05 -26.03 25.26
C ASN A 247 -1.10 -26.92 26.06
#